data_AF-A0A645EIG0-F1
#
_entry.id   AF-A0A645EIG0-F1
#
_cell.length_a   1.000
_cell.length_b   1.000
_cell.length_c   1.000
_cell.angle_alpha   90.00
_cell.angle_beta   90.00
_cell.angle_gamma   90.00
#
_symmetry.space_group_name_H-M   'P 1'
#
loop_
_entity.id
_entity.type
_entity.pdbx_description
1 polymer ?
#
loop_
_entity_poly.entity_id
_entity_poly.type
_entity_poly.pdbx_seq_one_letter_code
_entity_poly.pdbx_strand_id
1 'polypeptide(L)'
;MLDAQRNMVYAVLYRCDGKKLTKEEDYRAIDIDKLIERLEDFGEDIILLGDAMPIFGEKLKNALPNAVEAHSGALYPRASSVAILAEELYKAGEALNYNDLELYYIRKSQAEVEYDKKQKIEIAPMTGEDIQAVYDVECLSFAAPWSLDSFTSEIYSNNMAKYMAARVGEEIVGYGGMWIILDEGHITNIAVHPEHRGKGIGDALVQAIIKIAVENGVKRMTLEVRPSNWAALNLYKKYGFKEAGVRKGYYEDTGEDAVIMWLELS
;
A
#
# COMPACT_ATOMS: atom_id res chain seq x y z
N MET A 1 5.38 -18.07 19.23
CA MET A 1 5.05 -16.64 19.38
C MET A 1 6.37 -15.89 19.51
N LEU A 2 6.70 -15.01 18.58
CA LEU A 2 7.95 -14.21 18.58
C LEU A 2 7.53 -12.74 18.58
N ASP A 3 7.85 -12.02 19.66
CA ASP A 3 7.35 -10.68 19.93
C ASP A 3 8.50 -9.64 19.90
N ALA A 4 8.22 -8.50 19.27
CA ALA A 4 9.10 -7.33 19.12
C ALA A 4 8.53 -6.05 19.77
N GLN A 5 7.45 -6.14 20.56
CA GLN A 5 6.98 -5.06 21.44
C GLN A 5 6.80 -5.55 22.87
N ARG A 6 7.69 -5.12 23.78
CA ARG A 6 7.85 -5.65 25.15
C ARG A 6 6.63 -5.52 26.10
N ASN A 7 5.46 -5.04 25.66
CA ASN A 7 4.32 -4.73 26.54
C ASN A 7 2.95 -5.22 26.01
N MET A 8 2.89 -5.92 24.87
CA MET A 8 1.64 -6.44 24.31
C MET A 8 1.42 -7.90 24.74
N VAL A 9 0.16 -8.27 24.98
CA VAL A 9 -0.24 -9.66 25.23
C VAL A 9 -1.47 -10.03 24.40
N TYR A 10 -1.57 -11.31 24.08
CA TYR A 10 -2.82 -11.88 23.61
C TYR A 10 -3.62 -12.36 24.80
N ALA A 11 -4.84 -11.85 24.93
CA ALA A 11 -5.72 -12.17 26.04
C ALA A 11 -7.11 -12.54 25.54
N VAL A 12 -7.74 -13.44 26.29
CA VAL A 12 -9.13 -13.84 26.14
C VAL A 12 -9.69 -14.03 27.54
N LEU A 13 -10.91 -13.57 27.78
CA LEU A 13 -11.56 -13.65 29.08
C LEU A 13 -12.60 -14.77 29.08
N TYR A 14 -12.51 -15.60 30.11
CA TYR A 14 -13.46 -16.67 30.37
C TYR A 14 -14.08 -16.48 31.76
N ARG A 15 -15.39 -16.69 31.85
CA ARG A 15 -16.08 -16.84 33.13
C ARG A 15 -16.13 -18.32 33.50
N CYS A 16 -15.76 -18.63 34.73
CA CYS A 16 -15.83 -19.98 35.28
C CYS A 16 -17.06 -20.14 36.18
N ASP A 17 -17.96 -21.04 35.81
CA ASP A 17 -19.11 -21.45 36.63
C ASP A 17 -18.96 -22.94 36.97
N GLY A 18 -18.35 -23.20 38.14
CA GLY A 18 -18.03 -24.55 38.61
C GLY A 18 -17.02 -25.27 37.69
N LYS A 19 -17.51 -26.16 36.82
CA LYS A 19 -16.69 -26.92 35.86
C LYS A 19 -16.79 -26.39 34.43
N LYS A 20 -17.57 -25.33 34.20
CA LYS A 20 -17.83 -24.80 32.87
C LYS A 20 -17.10 -23.47 32.68
N LEU A 21 -16.33 -23.38 31.61
CA LEU A 21 -15.75 -22.12 31.14
C LEU A 21 -16.59 -21.58 29.99
N THR A 22 -17.01 -20.33 30.08
CA THR A 22 -17.72 -19.63 29.00
C THR A 22 -16.90 -18.43 28.56
N LYS A 23 -16.65 -18.30 27.26
CA LYS A 23 -15.93 -17.15 26.70
C LYS A 23 -16.79 -15.90 26.84
N GLU A 24 -16.27 -14.88 27.53
CA GLU A 24 -16.94 -13.59 27.73
C GLU A 24 -16.56 -12.60 26.62
N GLU A 25 -15.29 -12.59 26.23
CA GLU A 25 -14.76 -11.70 25.19
C GLU A 25 -14.00 -12.49 24.12
N ASP A 26 -14.04 -12.00 22.89
CA ASP A 26 -13.22 -12.55 21.81
C ASP A 26 -11.72 -12.29 22.05
N TYR A 27 -10.92 -13.15 21.46
CA TYR A 27 -9.47 -13.06 21.50
C TYR A 27 -8.98 -11.73 20.94
N ARG A 28 -8.10 -11.04 21.67
CA ARG A 28 -7.53 -9.77 21.22
C ARG A 28 -6.08 -9.60 21.63
N ALA A 29 -5.34 -8.85 20.82
CA ALA A 29 -4.07 -8.27 21.22
C ALA A 29 -4.34 -6.98 22.01
N ILE A 30 -3.76 -6.86 23.20
CA ILE A 30 -3.96 -5.71 24.10
C ILE A 30 -2.65 -5.36 24.80
N ASP A 31 -2.43 -4.06 25.02
CA ASP A 31 -1.32 -3.60 25.86
C ASP A 31 -1.57 -4.02 27.32
N ILE A 32 -0.54 -4.49 28.01
CA ILE A 32 -0.68 -5.06 29.36
C ILE A 32 -1.27 -4.06 30.37
N ASP A 33 -0.99 -2.76 30.23
CA ASP A 33 -1.51 -1.74 31.14
C ASP A 33 -3.01 -1.53 30.92
N LYS A 34 -3.46 -1.55 29.66
CA LYS A 34 -4.90 -1.53 29.33
C LYS A 34 -5.61 -2.81 29.75
N LEU A 35 -4.93 -3.96 29.72
CA LEU A 35 -5.49 -5.20 30.23
C LEU A 35 -5.71 -5.13 31.74
N ILE A 36 -4.77 -4.54 32.48
CA ILE A 36 -4.90 -4.31 33.93
C ILE A 36 -6.12 -3.43 34.22
N GLU A 37 -6.22 -2.25 33.60
CA GLU A 37 -7.37 -1.35 33.76
C GLU A 37 -8.69 -2.08 33.52
N ARG A 38 -8.76 -2.88 32.44
CA ARG A 38 -9.95 -3.65 32.11
C ARG A 38 -10.30 -4.70 33.16
N LEU A 39 -9.29 -5.34 33.75
CA LEU A 39 -9.45 -6.40 34.75
C LEU A 39 -9.85 -5.84 36.12
N GLU A 40 -9.40 -4.64 36.48
CA GLU A 40 -9.82 -3.94 37.70
C GLU A 40 -11.33 -3.71 37.74
N ASP A 41 -11.95 -3.41 36.58
CA ASP A 41 -13.39 -3.17 36.46
C ASP A 41 -14.28 -4.39 36.80
N PHE A 42 -13.74 -5.62 36.79
CA PHE A 42 -14.55 -6.83 36.99
C PHE A 42 -14.91 -7.09 38.45
N GLY A 43 -14.06 -6.68 39.41
CA GLY A 43 -14.32 -6.88 40.85
C GLY A 43 -14.50 -8.34 41.32
N GLU A 44 -14.22 -9.33 40.47
CA GLU A 44 -14.29 -10.77 40.75
C GLU A 44 -12.87 -11.35 40.94
N ASP A 45 -12.73 -12.53 41.55
CA ASP A 45 -11.42 -13.21 41.64
C ASP A 45 -10.93 -13.64 40.24
N ILE A 46 -9.66 -13.35 39.92
CA ILE A 46 -9.09 -13.58 38.58
C ILE A 46 -8.07 -14.71 38.65
N ILE A 47 -8.15 -15.67 37.72
CA ILE A 47 -7.10 -16.68 37.53
C ILE A 47 -6.30 -16.32 36.28
N LEU A 48 -5.01 -16.05 36.46
CA LEU A 48 -4.09 -15.73 35.37
C LEU A 48 -3.45 -17.01 34.81
N LEU A 49 -3.60 -17.22 33.51
CA LEU A 49 -3.13 -18.39 32.76
C LEU A 49 -2.49 -17.91 31.46
N GLY A 50 -1.38 -18.55 31.05
CA GLY A 50 -0.76 -18.31 29.75
C GLY A 50 0.76 -18.16 29.79
N ASP A 51 1.36 -18.16 28.62
CA ASP A 51 2.80 -18.02 28.39
C ASP A 51 3.33 -16.59 28.56
N ALA A 52 2.43 -15.62 28.76
CA ALA A 52 2.76 -14.24 29.14
C ALA A 52 3.15 -14.09 30.62
N MET A 53 2.76 -15.04 31.49
CA MET A 53 2.97 -14.96 32.94
C MET A 53 4.45 -14.88 33.38
N PRO A 54 5.41 -15.60 32.76
CA PRO A 54 6.83 -15.44 33.07
C PRO A 54 7.37 -14.03 32.80
N ILE A 55 6.72 -13.25 31.92
CA ILE A 55 7.16 -11.90 31.54
C ILE A 55 6.43 -10.83 32.34
N PHE A 56 5.11 -10.95 32.50
CA PHE A 56 4.25 -9.91 33.08
C PHE A 56 3.62 -10.29 34.43
N GLY A 57 3.89 -11.48 34.96
CA GLY A 57 3.20 -12.01 36.13
C GLY A 57 3.36 -11.16 37.38
N GLU A 58 4.56 -10.63 37.66
CA GLU A 58 4.77 -9.72 38.81
C GLU A 58 3.99 -8.42 38.64
N LYS A 59 3.99 -7.83 37.43
CA LYS A 59 3.25 -6.60 37.12
C LYS A 59 1.75 -6.79 37.33
N LEU A 60 1.20 -7.90 36.82
CA LEU A 60 -0.21 -8.24 36.97
C LEU A 60 -0.61 -8.47 38.42
N LYS A 61 0.17 -9.23 39.20
CA LYS A 61 -0.11 -9.48 40.63
C LYS A 61 -0.06 -8.21 41.48
N ASN A 62 0.87 -7.31 41.18
CA ASN A 62 0.99 -6.05 41.92
C ASN A 62 -0.18 -5.10 41.65
N ALA A 63 -0.70 -5.09 40.42
CA ALA A 63 -1.83 -4.24 40.06
C ALA A 63 -3.19 -4.86 40.43
N LEU A 64 -3.31 -6.18 40.37
CA LEU A 64 -4.56 -6.91 40.58
C LEU A 64 -4.47 -7.78 41.85
N PRO A 65 -4.78 -7.26 43.06
CA PRO A 65 -4.62 -7.99 44.31
C PRO A 65 -5.57 -9.20 44.46
N ASN A 66 -6.66 -9.23 43.69
CA ASN A 66 -7.62 -10.33 43.54
C ASN A 66 -7.21 -11.36 42.46
N ALA A 67 -6.05 -11.19 41.81
CA ALA A 67 -5.56 -12.11 40.80
C ALA A 67 -4.60 -13.15 41.38
N VAL A 68 -4.83 -14.42 41.02
CA VAL A 68 -3.97 -15.55 41.39
C VAL A 68 -3.39 -16.15 40.11
N GLU A 69 -2.07 -16.36 40.11
CA GLU A 69 -1.41 -17.11 39.04
C GLU A 69 -1.69 -18.61 39.20
N ALA A 70 -2.10 -19.24 38.10
CA ALA A 70 -2.31 -20.68 38.08
C ALA A 70 -1.01 -21.47 38.30
N HIS A 71 -1.14 -22.74 38.68
CA HIS A 71 0.01 -23.63 38.83
C HIS A 71 0.84 -23.68 37.54
N SER A 72 2.16 -23.69 37.65
CA SER A 72 3.10 -23.61 36.51
C SER A 72 2.82 -24.62 35.39
N GLY A 73 2.42 -25.84 35.75
CA GLY A 73 1.99 -26.90 34.83
C GLY A 73 0.67 -26.65 34.06
N ALA A 74 0.03 -25.50 34.27
CA ALA A 74 -1.16 -25.02 33.57
C ALA A 74 -0.91 -23.73 32.77
N LEU A 75 0.29 -23.14 32.85
CA LEU A 75 0.62 -21.91 32.10
C LEU A 75 0.76 -22.15 30.60
N TYR A 76 1.17 -23.36 30.21
CA TYR A 76 1.39 -23.71 28.81
C TYR A 76 0.39 -24.78 28.34
N PRO A 77 -0.13 -24.67 27.11
CA PRO A 77 -0.93 -25.72 26.50
C PRO A 77 -0.15 -27.04 26.49
N ARG A 78 -0.77 -28.13 26.93
CA ARG A 78 -0.18 -29.47 26.84
C ARG A 78 -0.58 -30.11 25.53
N ALA A 79 0.35 -30.79 24.88
CA ALA A 79 0.07 -31.52 23.64
C ALA A 79 -1.10 -32.51 23.80
N SER A 80 -1.20 -33.18 24.96
CA SER A 80 -2.31 -34.09 25.26
C SER A 80 -3.66 -33.36 25.36
N SER A 81 -3.70 -32.19 25.99
CA SER A 81 -4.92 -31.37 26.09
C SER A 81 -5.38 -30.86 24.73
N VAL A 82 -4.43 -30.43 23.89
CA VAL A 82 -4.71 -30.01 22.51
C VAL A 82 -5.23 -31.19 21.68
N ALA A 83 -4.64 -32.38 21.82
CA ALA A 83 -5.08 -33.58 21.11
C ALA A 83 -6.50 -34.01 21.50
N ILE A 84 -6.84 -33.98 22.80
CA ILE A 84 -8.19 -34.30 23.28
C ILE A 84 -9.21 -33.30 22.72
N LEU A 85 -8.91 -32.00 22.79
CA LEU A 85 -9.79 -30.96 22.25
C LEU A 85 -9.98 -31.12 20.73
N ALA A 86 -8.91 -31.42 19.99
CA ALA A 86 -8.99 -31.67 18.56
C ALA A 86 -9.86 -32.89 18.24
N GLU A 87 -9.79 -33.96 19.04
CA GLU A 87 -10.66 -35.13 18.90
C GLU A 87 -12.13 -34.79 19.15
N GLU A 88 -12.43 -33.98 20.17
CA GLU A 88 -13.79 -33.52 20.47
C GLU A 88 -14.38 -32.66 19.33
N LEU A 89 -13.62 -31.66 18.86
CA LEU A 89 -14.03 -30.79 17.75
C LEU A 89 -14.23 -31.59 16.46
N TYR A 90 -13.34 -32.55 16.16
CA TYR A 90 -13.47 -33.43 15.01
C TYR A 90 -14.76 -34.27 15.08
N LYS A 91 -15.08 -34.85 16.25
CA LYS A 91 -16.34 -35.59 16.46
C LYS A 91 -17.58 -34.72 16.33
N ALA A 92 -17.48 -33.42 16.66
CA ALA A 92 -18.54 -32.44 16.47
C ALA A 92 -18.70 -31.96 15.01
N GLY A 93 -17.79 -32.36 14.11
CA GLY A 93 -17.76 -31.90 12.72
C GLY A 93 -17.10 -30.53 12.53
N GLU A 94 -16.48 -29.99 13.58
CA GLU A 94 -15.76 -28.71 13.58
C GLU A 94 -14.30 -28.93 13.16
N ALA A 95 -14.10 -29.40 11.93
CA ALA A 95 -12.77 -29.58 11.34
C ALA A 95 -12.41 -28.40 10.43
N LEU A 96 -11.23 -27.81 10.64
CA LEU A 96 -10.68 -26.78 9.77
C LEU A 96 -9.78 -27.41 8.70
N ASN A 97 -9.91 -26.97 7.45
CA ASN A 97 -8.93 -27.29 6.40
C ASN A 97 -7.69 -26.43 6.61
N TYR A 98 -6.50 -26.99 6.43
CA TYR A 98 -5.27 -26.21 6.51
C TYR A 98 -5.18 -25.11 5.44
N ASN A 99 -5.88 -25.27 4.31
CA ASN A 99 -5.99 -24.24 3.27
C ASN A 99 -6.87 -23.05 3.69
N ASP A 100 -7.72 -23.24 4.70
CA ASP A 100 -8.63 -22.21 5.22
C ASP A 100 -8.03 -21.50 6.45
N LEU A 101 -6.81 -21.86 6.86
CA LEU A 101 -6.10 -21.22 7.96
C LEU A 101 -5.44 -19.92 7.47
N GLU A 102 -6.02 -18.78 7.83
CA GLU A 102 -5.35 -17.50 7.72
C GLU A 102 -4.46 -17.23 8.94
N LEU A 103 -3.19 -16.94 8.70
CA LEU A 103 -2.28 -16.48 9.76
C LEU A 103 -2.64 -15.04 10.13
N TYR A 104 -3.18 -14.87 11.34
CA TYR A 104 -3.53 -13.55 11.86
C TYR A 104 -2.28 -12.85 12.41
N TYR A 105 -1.63 -12.03 11.59
CA TYR A 105 -0.50 -11.18 12.00
C TYR A 105 -1.00 -9.83 12.55
N ILE A 106 -0.61 -9.46 13.78
CA ILE A 106 -0.92 -8.12 14.35
C ILE A 106 -0.32 -6.98 13.50
N ARG A 107 0.79 -7.22 12.80
CA ARG A 107 1.40 -6.30 11.83
C ARG A 107 2.18 -7.06 10.76
N LYS A 108 2.35 -6.43 9.59
CA LYS A 108 3.29 -6.91 8.55
C LYS A 108 4.68 -7.13 9.16
N SER A 109 5.33 -8.21 8.76
CA SER A 109 6.70 -8.53 9.18
C SER A 109 7.68 -7.43 8.77
N GLN A 110 8.84 -7.33 9.42
CA GLN A 110 9.87 -6.35 9.02
C GLN A 110 10.29 -6.52 7.55
N ALA A 111 10.37 -7.78 7.09
CA ALA A 111 10.65 -8.10 5.69
C ALA A 111 9.55 -7.62 4.73
N GLU A 112 8.27 -7.77 5.11
CA GLU A 112 7.14 -7.26 4.31
C GLU A 112 7.08 -5.72 4.33
N VAL A 113 7.38 -5.07 5.45
CA VAL A 113 7.44 -3.60 5.53
C VAL A 113 8.56 -3.06 4.63
N GLU A 114 9.73 -3.69 4.63
CA GLU A 114 10.83 -3.32 3.73
C GLU A 114 10.51 -3.62 2.27
N TYR A 115 9.81 -4.73 1.99
CA TYR A 115 9.33 -5.05 0.66
C TYR A 115 8.32 -4.02 0.15
N ASP A 116 7.31 -3.68 0.95
CA ASP A 116 6.33 -2.64 0.62
C ASP A 116 7.01 -1.28 0.40
N LYS A 117 7.99 -0.94 1.23
CA LYS A 117 8.77 0.29 1.08
C LYS A 117 9.55 0.29 -0.22
N LYS A 118 10.15 -0.84 -0.62
CA LYS A 118 10.81 -1.00 -1.92
C LYS A 118 9.83 -0.93 -3.09
N GLN A 119 8.58 -1.34 -2.90
CA GLN A 119 7.53 -1.28 -3.92
C GLN A 119 6.78 0.06 -3.93
N LYS A 120 7.12 1.00 -3.04
CA LYS A 120 6.51 2.31 -2.99
C LYS A 120 6.90 3.12 -4.22
N ILE A 121 5.89 3.66 -4.91
CA ILE A 121 6.06 4.54 -6.04
C ILE A 121 6.39 5.95 -5.51
N GLU A 122 7.51 6.50 -5.97
CA GLU A 122 7.93 7.86 -5.65
C GLU A 122 7.92 8.69 -6.94
N ILE A 123 7.22 9.84 -6.92
CA ILE A 123 7.18 10.77 -8.03
C ILE A 123 7.97 12.02 -7.66
N ALA A 124 8.97 12.37 -8.46
CA ALA A 124 9.84 13.53 -8.21
C ALA A 124 10.21 14.24 -9.53
N PRO A 125 10.61 15.52 -9.49
CA PRO A 125 11.14 16.21 -10.67
C PRO A 125 12.28 15.41 -11.30
N MET A 126 12.22 15.28 -12.63
CA MET A 126 13.28 14.63 -13.40
C MET A 126 14.54 15.51 -13.35
N THR A 127 15.68 14.88 -13.13
CA THR A 127 16.99 15.54 -13.16
C THR A 127 17.82 15.04 -14.34
N GLY A 128 18.97 15.67 -14.57
CA GLY A 128 19.90 15.24 -15.61
C GLY A 128 20.41 13.81 -15.44
N GLU A 129 20.50 13.32 -14.21
CA GLU A 129 20.94 11.96 -13.90
C GLU A 129 19.92 10.90 -14.36
N ASP A 130 18.66 11.30 -14.54
CA ASP A 130 17.57 10.40 -14.91
C ASP A 130 17.43 10.20 -16.42
N ILE A 131 18.07 11.05 -17.23
CA ILE A 131 17.86 11.12 -18.69
C ILE A 131 18.04 9.77 -19.36
N GLN A 132 19.11 9.04 -19.02
CA GLN A 132 19.38 7.75 -19.64
C GLN A 132 18.29 6.72 -19.31
N ALA A 133 17.89 6.61 -18.04
CA ALA A 133 16.89 5.63 -17.63
C ALA A 133 15.48 5.98 -18.14
N VAL A 134 15.16 7.27 -18.23
CA VAL A 134 13.92 7.75 -18.87
C VAL A 134 13.91 7.42 -20.36
N TYR A 135 15.03 7.60 -21.06
CA TYR A 135 15.17 7.23 -22.47
C TYR A 135 15.01 5.72 -22.69
N ASP A 136 15.49 4.88 -21.77
CA ASP A 136 15.27 3.44 -21.85
C ASP A 136 13.78 3.09 -21.73
N VAL A 137 13.06 3.72 -20.79
CA VAL A 137 11.59 3.57 -20.65
C VAL A 137 10.85 4.07 -21.90
N GLU A 138 11.31 5.17 -22.50
CA GLU A 138 10.78 5.74 -23.74
C GLU A 138 10.87 4.73 -24.90
N CYS A 139 12.05 4.16 -25.12
CA CYS A 139 12.29 3.18 -26.18
C CYS A 139 11.44 1.90 -26.01
N LEU A 140 11.14 1.52 -24.77
CA LEU A 140 10.27 0.38 -24.47
C LEU A 140 8.78 0.71 -24.63
N SER A 141 8.41 2.00 -24.69
CA SER A 141 7.02 2.45 -24.65
C SER A 141 6.49 2.93 -26.00
N PHE A 142 7.36 3.46 -26.88
CA PHE A 142 6.95 4.05 -28.15
C PHE A 142 7.75 3.50 -29.34
N ALA A 143 7.08 3.34 -30.48
CA ALA A 143 7.71 2.89 -31.72
C ALA A 143 8.61 3.97 -32.36
N ALA A 144 8.32 5.25 -32.10
CA ALA A 144 9.11 6.40 -32.49
C ALA A 144 9.52 7.19 -31.23
N PRO A 145 10.52 6.71 -30.47
CA PRO A 145 10.93 7.31 -29.22
C PRO A 145 11.59 8.67 -29.42
N TRP A 146 11.44 9.57 -28.45
CA TRP A 146 12.26 10.78 -28.37
C TRP A 146 13.73 10.45 -28.21
N SER A 147 14.60 11.26 -28.80
CA SER A 147 16.05 11.08 -28.69
C SER A 147 16.56 11.48 -27.30
N LEU A 148 17.71 10.93 -26.90
CA LEU A 148 18.41 11.32 -25.68
C LEU A 148 18.72 12.84 -25.65
N ASP A 149 19.08 13.40 -26.80
CA ASP A 149 19.35 14.84 -26.97
C ASP A 149 18.08 15.68 -26.79
N SER A 150 16.92 15.15 -27.19
CA SER A 150 15.63 15.80 -26.95
C SER A 150 15.37 15.93 -25.45
N PHE A 151 15.48 14.84 -24.68
CA PHE A 151 15.33 14.90 -23.22
C PHE A 151 16.37 15.79 -22.55
N THR A 152 17.63 15.74 -23.01
CA THR A 152 18.69 16.63 -22.52
C THR A 152 18.32 18.10 -22.74
N SER A 153 17.79 18.44 -23.92
CA SER A 153 17.34 19.78 -24.24
C SER A 153 16.16 20.22 -23.38
N GLU A 154 15.20 19.33 -23.14
CA GLU A 154 14.05 19.59 -22.26
C GLU A 154 14.50 19.96 -20.83
N ILE A 155 15.43 19.19 -20.26
CA ILE A 155 15.85 19.37 -18.87
C ILE A 155 16.78 20.59 -18.68
N TYR A 156 17.68 20.84 -19.62
CA TYR A 156 18.71 21.88 -19.42
C TYR A 156 18.43 23.20 -20.14
N SER A 157 17.63 23.19 -21.21
CA SER A 157 17.51 24.34 -22.12
C SER A 157 16.08 24.84 -22.28
N ASN A 158 15.06 24.04 -21.96
CA ASN A 158 13.66 24.41 -22.13
C ASN A 158 13.00 24.85 -20.82
N ASN A 159 12.93 26.16 -20.59
CA ASN A 159 12.29 26.71 -19.38
C ASN A 159 10.79 26.42 -19.27
N MET A 160 10.14 26.09 -20.39
CA MET A 160 8.72 25.75 -20.45
C MET A 160 8.48 24.29 -20.03
N ALA A 161 9.51 23.46 -20.05
CA ALA A 161 9.42 22.04 -19.72
C ALA A 161 9.27 21.82 -18.22
N LYS A 162 8.38 20.90 -17.87
CA LYS A 162 8.22 20.31 -16.54
C LYS A 162 8.14 18.80 -16.70
N TYR A 163 9.15 18.09 -16.21
CA TYR A 163 9.24 16.64 -16.30
C TYR A 163 9.32 16.03 -14.92
N MET A 164 8.59 14.93 -14.75
CA MET A 164 8.53 14.13 -13.53
C MET A 164 8.97 12.71 -13.85
N ALA A 165 9.73 12.12 -12.95
CA ALA A 165 10.13 10.71 -12.99
C ALA A 165 9.42 9.94 -11.87
N ALA A 166 9.01 8.72 -12.20
CA ALA A 166 8.49 7.74 -11.26
C ALA A 166 9.57 6.70 -10.92
N ARG A 167 9.81 6.50 -9.62
CA ARG A 167 10.76 5.52 -9.11
C ARG A 167 10.07 4.46 -8.25
N VAL A 168 10.60 3.24 -8.31
CA VAL A 168 10.32 2.16 -7.36
C VAL A 168 11.65 1.70 -6.81
N GLY A 169 11.93 2.03 -5.55
CA GLY A 169 13.30 1.96 -5.03
C GLY A 169 14.22 2.95 -5.76
N GLU A 170 15.33 2.47 -6.33
CA GLU A 170 16.28 3.28 -7.09
C GLU A 170 16.02 3.28 -8.61
N GLU A 171 15.07 2.47 -9.08
CA GLU A 171 14.81 2.26 -10.50
C GLU A 171 13.78 3.26 -11.04
N ILE A 172 14.08 3.87 -12.19
CA ILE A 172 13.14 4.70 -12.95
C ILE A 172 12.20 3.77 -13.72
N VAL A 173 10.92 3.81 -13.37
CA VAL A 173 9.89 2.90 -13.92
C VAL A 173 8.83 3.64 -14.74
N GLY A 174 8.95 4.96 -14.86
CA GLY A 174 8.03 5.78 -15.63
C GLY A 174 8.43 7.25 -15.60
N TYR A 175 7.82 8.03 -16.48
CA TYR A 175 8.04 9.46 -16.53
C TYR A 175 6.84 10.16 -17.17
N GLY A 176 6.72 11.46 -16.93
CA GLY A 176 5.72 12.32 -17.54
C GLY A 176 6.25 13.72 -17.79
N GLY A 177 6.01 14.25 -18.99
CA GLY A 177 6.43 15.58 -19.43
C GLY A 177 5.27 16.49 -19.78
N MET A 178 5.48 17.79 -19.57
CA MET A 178 4.57 18.84 -19.99
C MET A 178 5.35 20.10 -20.40
N TRP A 179 4.85 20.82 -21.38
CA TRP A 179 5.24 22.19 -21.67
C TRP A 179 4.20 23.17 -21.13
N ILE A 180 4.65 24.25 -20.51
CA ILE A 180 3.80 25.36 -20.07
C ILE A 180 3.98 26.54 -21.02
N ILE A 181 2.92 26.88 -21.76
CA ILE A 181 2.86 28.02 -22.67
C ILE A 181 1.81 28.99 -22.14
N LEU A 182 2.24 30.14 -21.61
CA LEU A 182 1.36 31.10 -20.95
C LEU A 182 0.54 30.43 -19.82
N ASP A 183 -0.77 30.32 -19.98
CA ASP A 183 -1.69 29.67 -19.03
C ASP A 183 -2.18 28.29 -19.50
N GLU A 184 -1.46 27.67 -20.45
CA GLU A 184 -1.79 26.34 -21.00
C GLU A 184 -0.68 25.32 -20.73
N GLY A 185 -1.07 24.12 -20.32
CA GLY A 185 -0.18 22.97 -20.13
C GLY A 185 -0.37 21.94 -21.22
N HIS A 186 0.63 21.68 -22.05
CA HIS A 186 0.60 20.62 -23.06
C HIS A 186 1.37 19.41 -22.55
N ILE A 187 0.67 18.32 -22.23
CA ILE A 187 1.32 17.04 -21.88
C ILE A 187 1.99 16.49 -23.14
N THR A 188 3.30 16.29 -23.09
CA THR A 188 4.10 15.82 -24.22
C THR A 188 4.10 14.30 -24.30
N ASN A 189 4.60 13.66 -23.25
CA ASN A 189 4.71 12.21 -23.16
C ASN A 189 4.42 11.75 -21.73
N ILE A 190 3.73 10.63 -21.59
CA ILE A 190 3.65 9.88 -20.32
C ILE A 190 3.89 8.41 -20.66
N ALA A 191 4.86 7.81 -19.99
CA ALA A 191 5.20 6.41 -20.16
C ALA A 191 5.49 5.72 -18.84
N VAL A 192 5.21 4.42 -18.83
CA VAL A 192 5.50 3.52 -17.72
C VAL A 192 6.14 2.28 -18.32
N HIS A 193 7.24 1.85 -17.69
CA HIS A 193 7.95 0.63 -18.05
C HIS A 193 6.96 -0.54 -18.17
N PRO A 194 7.01 -1.36 -19.25
CA PRO A 194 6.01 -2.39 -19.52
C PRO A 194 5.71 -3.32 -18.33
N GLU A 195 6.73 -3.74 -17.59
CA GLU A 195 6.61 -4.64 -16.43
C GLU A 195 6.04 -3.96 -15.16
N HIS A 196 5.89 -2.63 -15.19
CA HIS A 196 5.37 -1.83 -14.10
C HIS A 196 3.98 -1.24 -14.42
N ARG A 197 3.41 -1.54 -15.59
CA ARG A 197 2.05 -1.11 -15.97
C ARG A 197 1.00 -1.81 -15.10
N GLY A 198 -0.19 -1.19 -14.98
CA GLY A 198 -1.29 -1.71 -14.17
C GLY A 198 -1.11 -1.57 -12.65
N LYS A 199 0.01 -1.00 -12.19
CA LYS A 199 0.34 -0.79 -10.76
C LYS A 199 0.06 0.63 -10.25
N GLY A 200 -0.70 1.44 -11.00
CA GLY A 200 -1.04 2.82 -10.60
C GLY A 200 0.01 3.90 -10.89
N ILE A 201 1.15 3.57 -11.52
CA ILE A 201 2.22 4.55 -11.79
C ILE A 201 1.77 5.65 -12.77
N GLY A 202 1.07 5.29 -13.85
CA GLY A 202 0.55 6.27 -14.79
C GLY A 202 -0.45 7.24 -14.14
N ASP A 203 -1.25 6.73 -13.20
CA ASP A 203 -2.17 7.54 -12.39
C ASP A 203 -1.41 8.55 -11.53
N ALA A 204 -0.38 8.09 -10.82
CA ALA A 204 0.48 8.95 -10.01
C ALA A 204 1.22 10.02 -10.84
N LEU A 205 1.68 9.67 -12.04
CA LEU A 205 2.33 10.61 -12.97
C LEU A 205 1.37 11.69 -13.47
N VAL A 206 0.17 11.31 -13.93
CA VAL A 206 -0.85 12.28 -14.37
C VAL A 206 -1.24 13.21 -13.23
N GLN A 207 -1.46 12.67 -12.03
CA GLN A 207 -1.77 13.48 -10.86
C GLN A 207 -0.65 14.49 -10.54
N ALA A 208 0.62 14.07 -10.62
CA ALA A 208 1.76 14.94 -10.37
C ALA A 208 1.88 16.04 -11.43
N ILE A 209 1.66 15.73 -12.71
CA ILE A 209 1.69 16.73 -13.79
C ILE A 209 0.56 17.77 -13.60
N ILE A 210 -0.66 17.32 -13.31
CA ILE A 210 -1.79 18.23 -13.05
C ILE A 210 -1.47 19.14 -11.86
N LYS A 211 -0.93 18.58 -10.78
CA LYS A 211 -0.53 19.36 -9.60
C LYS A 211 0.48 20.46 -9.96
N ILE A 212 1.51 20.12 -10.73
CA ILE A 212 2.53 21.09 -11.17
C ILE A 212 1.92 22.15 -12.10
N ALA A 213 0.98 21.77 -12.97
CA ALA A 213 0.27 22.72 -13.82
C ALA A 213 -0.46 23.77 -12.96
N VAL A 214 -1.24 23.33 -11.97
CA VAL A 214 -1.95 24.22 -11.04
C VAL A 214 -0.98 25.12 -10.27
N GLU A 215 0.12 24.56 -9.74
CA GLU A 215 1.14 25.33 -9.00
C GLU A 215 1.82 26.42 -9.87
N ASN A 216 1.84 26.23 -11.19
CA ASN A 216 2.39 27.19 -12.14
C ASN A 216 1.32 28.12 -12.76
N GLY A 217 0.08 28.10 -12.27
CA GLY A 217 -0.99 28.99 -12.73
C GLY A 217 -1.57 28.62 -14.09
N VAL A 218 -1.38 27.38 -14.55
CA VAL A 218 -2.03 26.86 -15.76
C VAL A 218 -3.54 26.78 -15.52
N LYS A 219 -4.33 27.28 -16.47
CA LYS A 219 -5.81 27.26 -16.42
C LYS A 219 -6.41 26.09 -17.19
N ARG A 220 -5.70 25.57 -18.18
CA ARG A 220 -6.18 24.45 -18.98
C ARG A 220 -5.03 23.59 -19.49
N MET A 221 -5.29 22.31 -19.62
CA MET A 221 -4.31 21.34 -20.10
C MET A 221 -4.81 20.61 -21.33
N THR A 222 -3.90 20.29 -22.25
CA THR A 222 -4.19 19.53 -23.47
C THR A 222 -3.23 18.38 -23.66
N LEU A 223 -3.69 17.37 -24.40
CA LEU A 223 -2.89 16.24 -24.85
C LEU A 223 -3.45 15.64 -26.13
N GLU A 224 -2.60 14.87 -26.82
CA GLU A 224 -2.97 13.99 -27.92
C GLU A 224 -2.79 12.53 -27.51
N VAL A 225 -3.79 11.70 -27.77
CA VAL A 225 -3.75 10.26 -27.45
C VAL A 225 -4.32 9.42 -28.59
N ARG A 226 -3.70 8.25 -28.83
CA ARG A 226 -4.18 7.26 -29.80
C ARG A 226 -5.58 6.73 -29.43
N PRO A 227 -6.53 6.64 -30.38
CA PRO A 227 -7.81 5.97 -30.17
C PRO A 227 -7.67 4.52 -29.69
N SER A 228 -6.62 3.82 -30.14
CA SER A 228 -6.32 2.43 -29.77
C SER A 228 -5.79 2.29 -28.33
N ASN A 229 -5.32 3.38 -27.72
CA ASN A 229 -4.81 3.38 -26.34
C ASN A 229 -5.94 3.62 -25.33
N TRP A 230 -6.84 2.63 -25.24
CA TRP A 230 -8.00 2.66 -24.34
C TRP A 230 -7.63 2.87 -22.87
N ALA A 231 -6.47 2.33 -22.44
CA ALA A 231 -5.99 2.50 -21.07
C ALA A 231 -5.68 3.98 -20.76
N ALA A 232 -4.93 4.66 -21.64
CA ALA A 232 -4.63 6.08 -21.47
C ALA A 232 -5.88 6.96 -21.61
N LEU A 233 -6.75 6.68 -22.58
CA LEU A 233 -8.03 7.39 -22.75
C LEU A 233 -8.87 7.34 -21.46
N ASN A 234 -9.04 6.16 -20.88
CA ASN A 234 -9.81 6.00 -19.63
C ASN A 234 -9.12 6.69 -18.45
N LEU A 235 -7.79 6.64 -18.39
CA LEU A 235 -7.02 7.35 -17.38
C LEU A 235 -7.24 8.86 -17.46
N TYR A 236 -7.13 9.46 -18.64
CA TYR A 236 -7.35 10.91 -18.80
C TYR A 236 -8.80 11.28 -18.50
N LYS A 237 -9.78 10.48 -18.94
CA LYS A 237 -11.21 10.69 -18.61
C LYS A 237 -11.47 10.69 -17.10
N LYS A 238 -10.79 9.84 -16.32
CA LYS A 238 -10.89 9.82 -14.84
C LYS A 238 -10.52 11.17 -14.21
N TYR A 239 -9.55 11.89 -14.79
CA TYR A 239 -9.14 13.22 -14.33
C TYR A 239 -9.98 14.36 -14.91
N GLY A 240 -11.02 14.07 -15.68
CA GLY A 240 -11.93 15.07 -16.24
C GLY A 240 -11.49 15.63 -17.59
N PHE A 241 -10.46 15.07 -18.23
CA PHE A 241 -10.15 15.40 -19.61
C PHE A 241 -11.32 15.01 -20.53
N LYS A 242 -11.70 15.92 -21.42
CA LYS A 242 -12.79 15.76 -22.39
C LYS A 242 -12.25 15.81 -23.80
N GLU A 243 -12.78 14.95 -24.66
CA GLU A 243 -12.45 14.97 -26.09
C GLU A 243 -12.92 16.29 -26.72
N ALA A 244 -12.04 16.95 -27.47
CA ALA A 244 -12.32 18.24 -28.12
C ALA A 244 -12.17 18.19 -29.65
N GLY A 245 -11.48 17.17 -30.18
CA GLY A 245 -11.25 17.03 -31.60
C GLY A 245 -10.40 15.81 -31.94
N VAL A 246 -10.15 15.63 -33.24
CA VAL A 246 -9.32 14.54 -33.77
C VAL A 246 -8.37 15.08 -34.82
N ARG A 247 -7.07 14.80 -34.69
CA ARG A 247 -6.07 15.03 -35.74
C ARG A 247 -5.99 13.79 -36.62
N LYS A 248 -6.29 13.93 -37.90
CA LYS A 248 -6.28 12.80 -38.86
C LYS A 248 -4.86 12.38 -39.21
N GLY A 249 -4.58 11.08 -39.16
CA GLY A 249 -3.28 10.50 -39.53
C GLY A 249 -2.09 11.11 -38.78
N TYR A 250 -2.28 11.43 -37.49
CA TYR A 250 -1.30 12.16 -36.68
C TYR A 250 -0.06 11.33 -36.38
N TYR A 251 -0.23 10.03 -36.11
CA TYR A 251 0.88 9.15 -35.77
C TYR A 251 1.46 8.50 -37.03
N GLU A 252 2.66 8.94 -37.43
CA GLU A 252 3.28 8.55 -38.71
C GLU A 252 3.60 7.05 -38.83
N ASP A 253 3.89 6.39 -37.70
CA ASP A 253 4.26 4.97 -37.64
C ASP A 253 3.14 4.02 -38.07
N THR A 254 1.90 4.41 -37.85
CA THR A 254 0.70 3.57 -37.97
C THR A 254 -0.38 4.22 -38.83
N GLY A 255 -0.27 5.53 -39.10
CA GLY A 255 -1.31 6.34 -39.73
C GLY A 255 -2.53 6.56 -38.83
N GLU A 256 -2.44 6.25 -37.53
CA GLU A 256 -3.56 6.45 -36.61
C GLU A 256 -3.85 7.94 -36.39
N ASP A 257 -5.14 8.23 -36.22
CA ASP A 257 -5.60 9.53 -35.73
C ASP A 257 -5.11 9.78 -34.29
N ALA A 258 -5.13 11.04 -33.85
CA ALA A 258 -4.98 11.40 -32.44
C ALA A 258 -6.24 12.09 -31.92
N VAL A 259 -6.77 11.60 -30.80
CA VAL A 259 -7.83 12.28 -30.05
C VAL A 259 -7.19 13.40 -29.24
N ILE A 260 -7.65 14.63 -29.47
CA ILE A 260 -7.26 15.80 -28.67
C ILE A 260 -8.17 15.85 -27.46
N MET A 261 -7.59 15.90 -26.26
CA MET A 261 -8.34 16.02 -25.02
C MET A 261 -7.93 17.25 -24.23
N TRP A 262 -8.92 17.91 -23.62
CA TRP A 262 -8.73 19.11 -22.79
C TRP A 262 -9.25 18.92 -21.37
N LEU A 263 -8.53 19.45 -20.40
CA LEU A 263 -8.93 19.58 -19.01
C LEU A 263 -8.93 21.07 -18.64
N GLU A 264 -10.04 21.57 -18.11
CA GLU A 264 -10.11 22.89 -17.48
C GLU A 264 -9.69 22.75 -16.00
N LEU A 265 -8.71 23.53 -15.57
CA LEU A 265 -8.23 23.62 -14.20
C LEU A 265 -8.89 24.84 -13.55
N SER A 266 -9.92 24.58 -12.73
CA SER A 266 -10.71 25.59 -12.02
C SER A 266 -10.00 26.19 -10.82
#